data_AF-A0A259ITZ1-F1
#
_entry.id   AF-A0A259ITZ1-F1
#
_cell.length_a   1.000
_cell.length_b   1.000
_cell.length_c   1.000
_cell.angle_alpha   90.00
_cell.angle_beta   90.00
_cell.angle_gamma   90.00
#
_symmetry.space_group_name_H-M   'P 1'
#
loop_
_entity.id
_entity.type
_entity.pdbx_description
1 polymer ?
#
loop_
_entity_poly.entity_id
_entity_poly.type
_entity_poly.pdbx_seq_one_letter_code
_entity_poly.pdbx_strand_id
1 'polypeptide(L)'
;MTALPVSLSAPEPEAAPASTSVEFRNVDIVFGRQRQRALAMIDAGATRDTILEATGCVLGAAGVNLKIGRGEICVLMGLSGSGKSTILRAV
;
A
#
# COMPACT_ATOMS: atom_id res chain seq x y z
N MET A 1 20.56 -21.16 37.92
CA MET A 1 19.98 -19.99 37.22
C MET A 1 18.84 -20.48 36.38
N THR A 2 17.60 -20.38 36.88
CA THR A 2 16.41 -20.89 36.19
C THR A 2 15.76 -19.72 35.45
N ALA A 3 15.67 -19.80 34.12
CA ALA A 3 14.98 -18.79 33.32
C ALA A 3 13.47 -18.86 33.61
N LEU A 4 12.88 -17.75 34.03
CA LEU A 4 11.42 -17.59 34.11
C LEU A 4 10.83 -17.59 32.69
N PRO A 5 9.67 -18.23 32.44
CA PRO A 5 9.03 -18.16 31.14
C PRO A 5 8.48 -16.75 30.89
N VAL A 6 8.82 -16.16 29.75
CA VAL A 6 8.22 -14.92 29.26
C VAL A 6 6.82 -15.26 28.74
N SER A 7 5.79 -14.75 29.42
CA SER A 7 4.42 -14.84 28.95
C SER A 7 4.22 -13.83 27.81
N LEU A 8 4.04 -14.31 26.58
CA LEU A 8 3.64 -13.48 25.44
C LEU A 8 2.12 -13.27 25.53
N SER A 9 1.69 -12.07 25.93
CA SER A 9 0.28 -11.69 25.77
C SER A 9 -0.02 -11.47 24.28
N ALA A 10 -1.23 -11.84 23.86
CA ALA A 10 -1.72 -11.54 22.51
C ALA A 10 -1.59 -10.02 22.22
N PRO A 11 -1.34 -9.62 20.96
CA PRO A 11 -1.40 -8.21 20.60
C PRO A 11 -2.82 -7.71 20.86
N GLU A 12 -2.95 -6.68 21.69
CA GLU A 12 -4.25 -6.01 21.88
C GLU A 12 -4.76 -5.46 20.54
N PRO A 13 -6.08 -5.45 20.31
CA PRO A 13 -6.64 -4.86 19.09
C PRO A 13 -6.23 -3.39 19.04
N GLU A 14 -5.42 -3.03 18.06
CA GLU A 14 -4.92 -1.68 17.83
C GLU A 14 -6.13 -0.73 17.72
N ALA A 15 -6.30 0.12 18.73
CA ALA A 15 -7.43 1.02 18.83
C ALA A 15 -7.53 1.88 17.57
N ALA A 16 -8.67 1.81 16.87
CA ALA A 16 -8.89 2.63 15.68
C ALA A 16 -8.69 4.12 16.04
N PRO A 17 -7.95 4.90 15.23
CA PRO A 17 -7.64 6.27 15.58
C PRO A 17 -8.91 7.10 15.73
N ALA A 18 -9.01 7.85 16.82
CA ALA A 18 -10.20 8.61 17.23
C ALA A 18 -10.73 9.59 16.17
N SER A 19 -9.89 9.98 15.20
CA SER A 19 -10.31 10.58 13.92
C SER A 19 -9.28 10.25 12.83
N THR A 20 -9.76 9.88 11.64
CA THR A 20 -8.92 9.57 10.47
C THR A 20 -8.67 10.85 9.67
N SER A 21 -7.40 11.17 9.41
CA SER A 21 -7.01 12.35 8.62
C SER A 21 -6.82 12.02 7.14
N VAL A 22 -6.23 10.86 6.85
CA VAL A 22 -5.98 10.38 5.49
C VAL A 22 -6.35 8.91 5.41
N GLU A 23 -7.07 8.51 4.35
CA GLU A 23 -7.44 7.12 4.11
C GLU A 23 -7.36 6.78 2.62
N PHE A 24 -6.54 5.78 2.29
CA PHE A 24 -6.53 5.11 0.98
C PHE A 24 -7.26 3.77 1.12
N ARG A 25 -8.21 3.50 0.22
CA ARG A 25 -8.97 2.24 0.16
C ARG A 25 -8.84 1.64 -1.23
N ASN A 26 -8.11 0.52 -1.31
CA ASN A 26 -7.85 -0.21 -2.55
C ASN A 26 -7.47 0.70 -3.74
N VAL A 27 -6.45 1.55 -3.54
CA VAL A 27 -6.05 2.53 -4.54
C VAL A 27 -4.99 1.95 -5.47
N ASP A 28 -5.31 1.98 -6.77
CA ASP A 28 -4.38 1.69 -7.87
C ASP A 28 -4.03 2.98 -8.61
N ILE A 29 -2.75 3.16 -8.92
CA ILE A 29 -2.27 4.30 -9.72
C ILE A 29 -1.54 3.74 -10.94
N VAL A 30 -2.10 3.98 -12.12
CA VAL A 30 -1.60 3.46 -13.40
C VAL A 30 -1.28 4.60 -14.35
N PHE A 31 -0.07 4.60 -14.90
CA PHE A 31 0.37 5.54 -15.93
C PHE A 31 0.39 4.88 -17.31
N GLY A 32 0.07 5.64 -18.35
CA GLY A 32 0.04 5.15 -19.75
C GLY A 32 -1.35 5.26 -20.38
N ARG A 33 -1.49 4.69 -21.59
CA ARG A 33 -2.70 4.83 -22.43
C ARG A 33 -3.70 3.70 -22.22
N GLN A 34 -3.28 2.44 -22.10
CA GLN A 34 -4.15 1.26 -21.99
C GLN A 34 -4.59 0.96 -20.53
N ARG A 35 -5.05 1.99 -19.81
CA ARG A 35 -5.29 1.91 -18.35
C ARG A 35 -6.34 0.87 -17.95
N GLN A 36 -7.45 0.79 -18.69
CA GLN A 36 -8.53 -0.16 -18.40
C GLN A 36 -8.06 -1.61 -18.51
N ARG A 37 -7.24 -1.92 -19.51
CA ARG A 37 -6.64 -3.24 -19.68
C ARG A 37 -5.65 -3.55 -18.55
N ALA A 38 -4.85 -2.58 -18.15
CA ALA A 38 -3.95 -2.73 -17.02
C ALA A 38 -4.70 -2.98 -15.70
N LEU A 39 -5.79 -2.24 -15.44
CA LEU A 39 -6.66 -2.46 -14.27
C LEU A 39 -7.24 -3.87 -14.24
N ALA A 40 -7.81 -4.34 -15.35
CA ALA A 40 -8.32 -5.72 -15.43
C ALA A 40 -7.23 -6.79 -15.15
N MET A 41 -5.98 -6.51 -15.57
CA MET A 41 -4.86 -7.41 -15.28
C MET A 41 -4.42 -7.33 -13.82
N ILE A 42 -4.48 -6.16 -13.18
CA ILE A 42 -4.23 -6.00 -11.74
C ILE A 42 -5.25 -6.83 -10.95
N ASP A 43 -6.54 -6.70 -11.28
CA ASP A 43 -7.63 -7.45 -10.64
C ASP A 43 -7.46 -8.97 -10.82
N ALA A 44 -6.87 -9.40 -11.95
CA ALA A 44 -6.54 -10.79 -12.23
C ALA A 44 -5.23 -11.26 -11.54
N GLY A 45 -4.55 -10.41 -10.77
CA GLY A 45 -3.32 -10.75 -10.04
C GLY A 45 -2.05 -10.76 -10.89
N ALA A 46 -2.06 -10.13 -12.06
CA ALA A 46 -0.87 -10.04 -12.91
C ALA A 46 0.24 -9.22 -12.25
N THR A 47 1.49 -9.55 -12.58
CA THR A 47 2.65 -8.82 -12.05
C THR A 47 2.86 -7.51 -12.80
N ARG A 48 3.59 -6.59 -12.16
CA ARG A 48 3.94 -5.28 -12.73
C ARG A 48 4.66 -5.38 -14.08
N ASP A 49 5.58 -6.33 -14.22
CA ASP A 49 6.36 -6.51 -15.44
C ASP A 49 5.46 -7.05 -16.57
N THR A 50 4.62 -8.04 -16.28
CA THR A 50 3.65 -8.57 -17.25
C THR A 50 2.65 -7.50 -17.70
N ILE A 51 2.18 -6.64 -16.79
CA ILE A 51 1.30 -5.52 -17.15
C ILE A 51 2.03 -4.53 -18.05
N LEU A 52 3.27 -4.18 -17.72
CA LEU A 52 4.08 -3.26 -18.52
C LEU A 52 4.31 -3.79 -19.94
N GLU A 53 4.72 -5.06 -20.07
CA GLU A 53 4.94 -5.70 -21.37
C GLU A 53 3.67 -5.78 -22.21
N ALA A 54 2.54 -6.17 -21.60
CA ALA A 54 1.29 -6.39 -22.33
C ALA A 54 0.55 -5.10 -22.72
N THR A 55 0.71 -4.03 -21.94
CA THR A 55 -0.12 -2.81 -22.06
C THR A 55 0.68 -1.54 -22.32
N GLY A 56 1.99 -1.56 -22.09
CA GLY A 56 2.84 -0.37 -22.04
C GLY A 56 2.52 0.55 -20.86
N CYS A 57 1.67 0.13 -19.92
CA CYS A 57 1.35 0.91 -18.73
C CYS A 57 2.32 0.63 -17.59
N VAL A 58 2.75 1.70 -16.92
CA VAL A 58 3.58 1.61 -15.73
C VAL A 58 2.67 1.64 -14.51
N LEU A 59 2.77 0.59 -13.68
CA LEU A 59 2.07 0.53 -12.40
C LEU A 59 2.77 1.43 -11.40
N GLY A 60 2.16 2.55 -11.00
CA GLY A 60 2.73 3.47 -10.02
C GLY A 60 2.61 2.96 -8.59
N ALA A 61 1.45 2.42 -8.25
CA ALA A 61 1.12 1.73 -7.00
C ALA A 61 -0.09 0.82 -7.26
N ALA A 62 -0.26 -0.26 -6.50
CA ALA A 62 -1.41 -1.15 -6.62
C ALA A 62 -1.90 -1.63 -5.26
N GLY A 63 -3.22 -1.73 -5.09
CA GLY A 63 -3.88 -2.25 -3.90
C GLY A 63 -3.54 -1.48 -2.62
N VAL A 64 -3.28 -0.17 -2.71
CA VAL A 64 -2.83 0.61 -1.56
C VAL A 64 -3.97 0.79 -0.56
N ASN A 65 -3.76 0.27 0.65
CA ASN A 65 -4.61 0.50 1.81
C ASN A 65 -3.76 1.14 2.91
N LEU A 66 -4.12 2.35 3.31
CA LEU A 66 -3.39 3.14 4.30
C LEU A 66 -4.36 4.01 5.08
N LYS A 67 -4.20 4.07 6.39
CA LYS A 67 -5.02 4.91 7.27
C LYS A 67 -4.08 5.67 8.20
N ILE A 68 -4.23 6.99 8.26
CA ILE A 68 -3.42 7.86 9.11
C ILE A 68 -4.35 8.65 10.03
N GLY A 69 -4.16 8.50 11.33
CA GLY A 69 -4.89 9.22 12.37
C GLY A 69 -4.49 10.69 12.49
N ARG A 70 -5.32 11.49 13.18
CA ARG A 70 -4.94 12.87 13.54
C ARG A 70 -3.75 12.88 14.49
N GLY A 71 -2.72 13.67 14.15
CA GLY A 71 -1.49 13.80 14.94
C GLY A 71 -0.47 12.68 14.73
N GLU A 72 -0.78 11.69 13.88
CA GLU A 72 0.10 10.58 13.58
C GLU A 72 1.16 10.99 12.54
N ILE A 73 2.40 10.53 12.74
CA ILE A 73 3.47 10.65 11.75
C ILE A 73 3.68 9.28 11.11
N CYS A 74 3.33 9.17 9.83
CA CYS A 74 3.56 7.97 9.03
C CYS A 74 4.78 8.17 8.13
N VAL A 75 5.76 7.26 8.19
CA VAL A 75 6.93 7.27 7.31
C VAL A 75 6.80 6.17 6.27
N LEU A 76 6.79 6.55 4.99
CA LEU A 76 6.72 5.60 3.88
C LEU A 76 8.13 5.24 3.39
N MET A 77 8.57 4.00 3.66
CA MET A 77 9.90 3.48 3.33
C MET A 77 9.85 2.43 2.21
N GLY A 78 10.97 2.18 1.53
CA GLY A 78 11.08 1.15 0.49
C GLY A 78 12.07 1.48 -0.63
N LEU A 79 12.39 0.50 -1.47
CA LEU A 79 13.35 0.62 -2.59
C LEU A 79 12.96 1.72 -3.60
N SER A 80 13.95 2.22 -4.35
CA SER A 80 13.67 3.17 -5.44
C SER A 80 12.68 2.57 -6.45
N GLY A 81 11.72 3.37 -6.93
CA GLY A 81 10.69 2.91 -7.88
C GLY A 81 9.48 2.17 -7.27
N SER A 82 9.45 1.91 -5.96
CA SER A 82 8.36 1.16 -5.31
C SER A 82 7.00 1.88 -5.25
N GLY A 83 6.92 3.15 -5.66
CA GLY A 83 5.66 3.91 -5.70
C GLY A 83 5.43 4.88 -4.53
N LYS A 84 6.39 5.03 -3.60
CA LYS A 84 6.26 5.91 -2.43
C LYS A 84 5.87 7.35 -2.78
N SER A 85 6.68 7.98 -3.63
CA SER A 85 6.42 9.35 -4.08
C SER A 85 5.23 9.44 -5.03
N THR A 86 4.75 8.31 -5.57
CA THR A 86 3.50 8.25 -6.33
C THR A 86 2.32 8.39 -5.38
N ILE A 87 2.31 7.63 -4.29
CA ILE A 87 1.27 7.69 -3.25
C ILE A 87 1.23 9.07 -2.60
N LEU A 88 2.39 9.64 -2.23
CA LEU A 88 2.46 10.98 -1.61
C LEU A 88 1.94 12.10 -2.52
N ARG A 89 1.89 11.90 -3.84
CA ARG A 89 1.37 12.89 -4.80
C ARG A 89 -0.12 12.69 -5.12
N ALA A 90 -0.75 11.64 -4.59
CA ALA A 90 -2.16 11.35 -4.80
C ALA A 90 -3.08 12.08 -3.81
N VAL A 91 -2.51 12.79 -2.83
CA VAL A 91 -3.20 13.63 -1.84
C VAL A 91 -2.94 15.10 -2.07
#